data_AF-A0A445BJ10-F1
#
_entry.id   AF-A0A445BJ10-F1
#
_cell.length_a   1.000
_cell.length_b   1.000
_cell.length_c   1.000
_cell.angle_alpha   90.00
_cell.angle_beta   90.00
_cell.angle_gamma   90.00
#
_symmetry.space_group_name_H-M   'P 1'
#
loop_
_entity.id
_entity.type
_entity.pdbx_description
1 polymer ?
#
loop_
_entity_poly.entity_id
_entity_poly.type
_entity_poly.pdbx_seq_one_letter_code
_entity_poly.pdbx_strand_id
1 'polypeptide(L)'
;MDLPEPLHDFLLVILGSCLVLGSLGVVFFTNPIFSAFSLGLVLVCISLFYILSNSHFVAAAQLLIYVGAINVLILFAVMFMNGSEYHQDFHLFTVGGGITLMGCTKSP
;
A
#
# COMPACT_ATOMS: atom_id res chain seq x y z
N MET A 1 19.38 -24.05 20.03
CA MET A 1 20.12 -22.86 19.57
C MET A 1 19.18 -21.69 19.79
N ASP A 2 19.21 -21.20 21.01
CA ASP A 2 18.29 -20.22 21.59
C ASP A 2 18.58 -18.86 20.95
N LEU A 3 17.80 -18.51 19.93
CA LEU A 3 17.79 -17.20 19.32
C LEU A 3 16.97 -16.27 20.24
N PRO A 4 17.36 -14.99 20.45
CA PRO A 4 16.69 -14.16 21.43
C PRO A 4 15.24 -13.93 21.02
N GLU A 5 14.30 -14.39 21.85
CA GLU A 5 12.87 -14.00 21.83
C GLU A 5 12.67 -12.50 21.47
N PRO A 6 13.42 -11.53 22.04
CA PRO A 6 13.23 -10.11 21.71
C PRO A 6 13.63 -9.69 20.29
N LEU A 7 14.46 -10.46 19.57
CA LEU A 7 14.87 -10.10 18.21
C LEU A 7 13.73 -10.27 17.21
N HIS A 8 12.92 -11.32 17.39
CA HIS A 8 11.75 -11.55 16.54
C HIS A 8 10.71 -10.45 16.72
N ASP A 9 10.40 -10.09 17.97
CA ASP A 9 9.51 -8.97 18.30
C ASP A 9 10.01 -7.65 17.70
N PHE A 10 11.31 -7.36 17.83
CA PHE A 10 11.90 -6.13 17.29
C PHE A 10 11.78 -6.07 15.75
N LEU A 11 12.04 -7.17 15.05
CA LEU A 11 11.87 -7.25 13.60
C LEU A 11 10.41 -7.05 13.18
N LEU A 12 9.45 -7.65 13.91
CA LEU A 12 8.03 -7.46 13.62
C LEU A 12 7.60 -6.00 13.78
N VAL A 13 8.07 -5.31 14.82
CA VAL A 13 7.79 -3.89 15.04
C VAL A 13 8.38 -3.02 13.92
N ILE A 14 9.63 -3.27 13.53
CA ILE A 14 10.26 -2.53 12.41
C ILE A 14 9.49 -2.77 11.12
N LEU A 15 9.15 -4.03 10.83
CA LEU A 15 8.49 -4.40 9.60
C LEU A 15 7.06 -3.87 9.52
N GLY A 16 6.33 -3.91 10.64
CA GLY A 16 5.01 -3.29 10.78
C GLY A 16 5.05 -1.78 10.60
N SER A 17 6.04 -1.11 11.20
CA SER A 17 6.25 0.34 11.01
C SER A 17 6.57 0.68 9.54
N CYS A 18 7.41 -0.11 8.88
CA CYS A 18 7.71 0.03 7.45
C CYS A 18 6.46 -0.15 6.58
N LEU A 19 5.58 -1.10 6.94
CA LEU A 19 4.30 -1.35 6.27
C LEU A 19 3.37 -0.14 6.35
N VAL A 20 3.23 0.44 7.56
CA VAL A 20 2.43 1.65 7.78
C VAL A 20 3.00 2.82 7.00
N LEU A 21 4.31 3.08 7.10
CA LEU A 21 4.98 4.16 6.38
C LEU A 21 4.88 3.99 4.86
N GLY A 22 5.09 2.77 4.34
CA GLY A 22 4.97 2.46 2.92
C GLY A 22 3.55 2.62 2.39
N SER A 23 2.53 2.28 3.19
CA SER A 23 1.12 2.47 2.82
C SER A 23 0.71 3.95 2.83
N LEU A 24 1.22 4.74 3.78
CA LEU A 24 1.08 6.19 3.77
C LEU A 24 1.74 6.79 2.53
N GLY A 25 2.91 6.28 2.15
CA GLY A 25 3.60 6.64 0.92
C GLY A 25 2.70 6.50 -0.30
N VAL A 26 2.08 5.32 -0.49
CA VAL A 26 1.18 5.05 -1.63
C VAL A 26 0.14 6.15 -1.83
N VAL A 27 -0.44 6.69 -0.76
CA VAL A 27 -1.50 7.72 -0.84
C VAL A 27 -0.93 9.13 -0.95
N PHE A 28 0.23 9.40 -0.32
CA PHE A 28 0.77 10.75 -0.25
C PHE A 28 1.48 11.20 -1.54
N PHE A 29 1.97 10.27 -2.35
CA PHE A 29 2.68 10.63 -3.58
C PHE A 29 1.73 11.04 -4.71
N THR A 30 1.80 12.32 -5.11
CA THR A 30 1.12 12.86 -6.31
C THR A 30 1.56 12.19 -7.61
N ASN A 31 2.82 11.72 -7.68
CA ASN A 31 3.32 11.02 -8.86
C ASN A 31 2.90 9.54 -8.82
N PRO A 32 2.06 9.07 -9.76
CA PRO A 32 1.50 7.71 -9.70
C PRO A 32 2.58 6.63 -9.82
N ILE A 33 3.70 6.92 -10.51
CA ILE A 33 4.85 6.01 -10.62
C ILE A 33 5.45 5.74 -9.23
N PHE A 34 5.60 6.79 -8.41
CA PHE A 34 6.16 6.66 -7.07
C PHE A 34 5.16 5.95 -6.13
N SER A 35 3.87 6.24 -6.28
CA SER A 35 2.81 5.52 -5.56
C SER A 35 2.86 4.00 -5.84
N ALA A 36 2.98 3.60 -7.11
CA ALA A 36 3.11 2.20 -7.50
C ALA A 36 4.41 1.55 -6.99
N PHE A 37 5.52 2.28 -6.98
CA PHE A 37 6.77 1.78 -6.38
C PHE A 37 6.63 1.54 -4.86
N SER A 38 5.95 2.46 -4.16
CA SER A 38 5.64 2.34 -2.73
C SER A 38 4.74 1.15 -2.44
N LEU A 39 3.79 0.83 -3.33
CA LEU A 39 2.96 -0.37 -3.23
C LEU A 39 3.82 -1.65 -3.30
N GLY A 40 4.78 -1.69 -4.24
CA GLY A 40 5.76 -2.78 -4.33
C GLY A 40 6.57 -2.97 -3.05
N LEU A 41 7.03 -1.88 -2.43
CA LEU A 41 7.76 -1.92 -1.14
C LEU A 41 6.91 -2.54 -0.02
N VAL A 42 5.62 -2.16 0.07
CA VAL A 42 4.69 -2.72 1.07
C VAL A 42 4.51 -4.23 0.85
N LEU A 43 4.36 -4.67 -0.40
CA LEU A 43 4.22 -6.09 -0.74
C LEU A 43 5.49 -6.90 -0.39
N VAL A 44 6.68 -6.32 -0.55
CA VAL A 44 7.93 -6.95 -0.10
C VAL A 44 7.98 -7.05 1.43
N CYS A 45 7.55 -6.01 2.15
CA CYS A 45 7.48 -6.07 3.62
C CYS A 45 6.53 -7.18 4.09
N ILE A 46 5.38 -7.36 3.44
CA ILE A 46 4.46 -8.45 3.72
C ILE A 46 5.11 -9.81 3.44
N SER A 47 5.87 -9.95 2.35
CA SER A 47 6.61 -11.19 2.06
C SER A 47 7.62 -11.52 3.17
N LEU A 48 8.34 -10.52 3.69
CA LEU A 48 9.30 -10.72 4.77
C LEU A 48 8.59 -11.12 6.08
N PHE A 49 7.38 -10.60 6.32
CA PHE A 49 6.56 -10.96 7.47
C PHE A 49 6.15 -12.45 7.42
N TYR A 50 5.80 -12.96 6.23
CA TYR A 50 5.50 -14.39 6.05
C TYR A 50 6.72 -15.30 6.26
N ILE A 51 7.93 -14.83 5.93
CA ILE A 51 9.18 -15.57 6.23
C ILE A 51 9.41 -15.65 7.75
N LEU A 52 9.21 -14.56 8.48
CA LEU A 52 9.31 -14.55 9.95
C LEU A 52 8.28 -15.48 10.61
N SER A 53 7.12 -15.65 9.99
CA SER A 53 6.05 -16.53 10.48
C SER A 53 6.21 -18.00 10.04
N ASN A 54 7.40 -18.44 9.59
CA ASN A 54 7.71 -19.80 9.15
C ASN A 54 6.91 -20.30 7.92
N SER A 55 6.24 -19.43 7.18
CA SER A 55 5.45 -19.82 6.01
C SER A 55 6.21 -19.53 4.70
N HIS A 56 7.19 -20.38 4.39
CA HIS A 56 8.11 -20.13 3.28
C HIS A 56 7.46 -20.27 1.89
N PHE A 57 6.54 -21.22 1.72
CA PHE A 57 5.85 -21.41 0.43
C PHE A 57 4.95 -20.22 0.08
N VAL A 58 4.16 -19.74 1.05
CA VAL A 58 3.30 -18.57 0.82
C VAL A 58 4.13 -17.30 0.63
N ALA A 59 5.26 -17.15 1.33
CA ALA A 59 6.17 -16.03 1.13
C ALA A 59 6.74 -16.00 -0.30
N ALA A 60 7.19 -17.15 -0.80
CA ALA A 60 7.68 -17.25 -2.18
C ALA A 60 6.59 -16.93 -3.20
N ALA A 61 5.38 -17.47 -3.02
CA ALA A 61 4.24 -17.16 -3.89
C ALA A 61 3.84 -15.67 -3.83
N GLN A 62 3.87 -15.07 -2.63
CA GLN A 62 3.58 -13.65 -2.41
C GLN A 62 4.56 -12.77 -3.21
N LEU A 63 5.86 -13.08 -3.11
CA LEU A 63 6.89 -12.35 -3.81
C LEU A 63 6.75 -12.53 -5.34
N LEU A 64 6.57 -13.75 -5.82
CA LEU A 64 6.46 -14.01 -7.26
C LEU A 64 5.20 -13.38 -7.88
N ILE A 65 4.03 -13.54 -7.25
CA ILE A 65 2.76 -13.12 -7.83
C ILE A 65 2.54 -11.62 -7.60
N TYR A 66 2.67 -11.15 -6.36
CA TYR A 66 2.33 -9.76 -6.05
C TYR A 66 3.47 -8.81 -6.41
N VAL A 67 4.71 -9.08 -5.96
CA VAL A 67 5.85 -8.20 -6.25
C VAL A 67 6.34 -8.38 -7.69
N GLY A 68 6.34 -9.62 -8.20
CA GLY A 68 6.87 -9.96 -9.51
C GLY A 68 5.90 -9.75 -10.67
N ALA A 69 4.67 -10.26 -10.58
CA ALA A 69 3.72 -10.19 -11.70
C ALA A 69 2.80 -8.96 -11.60
N ILE A 70 2.02 -8.86 -10.52
CA ILE A 70 0.96 -7.84 -10.39
C ILE A 70 1.59 -6.44 -10.26
N ASN A 71 2.59 -6.25 -9.40
CA ASN A 71 3.22 -4.95 -9.20
C ASN A 71 3.97 -4.46 -10.45
N VAL A 72 4.66 -5.35 -11.18
CA VAL A 72 5.30 -4.97 -12.46
C VAL A 72 4.26 -4.62 -13.51
N LEU A 73 3.12 -5.33 -13.57
CA LEU A 73 2.01 -4.98 -14.45
C LEU A 73 1.42 -3.60 -14.09
N ILE A 74 1.25 -3.29 -12.81
CA ILE A 74 0.81 -1.97 -12.34
C ILE A 74 1.82 -0.89 -12.73
N LEU A 75 3.12 -1.12 -12.49
CA LEU A 75 4.17 -0.17 -12.88
C LEU A 75 4.15 0.08 -14.39
N PHE A 76 4.01 -0.98 -15.19
CA PHE A 76 3.90 -0.86 -16.63
C PHE A 76 2.66 -0.06 -17.05
N ALA A 77 1.49 -0.35 -16.47
CA ALA A 77 0.24 0.34 -16.76
C ALA A 77 0.31 1.83 -16.38
N VAL A 78 0.85 2.15 -15.20
CA VAL A 78 1.01 3.53 -14.73
C VAL A 78 2.01 4.30 -15.59
N MET A 79 3.13 3.68 -15.97
CA MET A 79 4.12 4.32 -16.83
C MET A 79 3.57 4.53 -18.26
N PHE A 80 2.80 3.58 -18.77
CA PHE A 80 2.11 3.72 -20.06
C PHE A 80 1.05 4.83 -20.03
N MET A 81 0.28 4.92 -18.94
CA MET A 81 -0.73 5.96 -18.76
C MET A 81 -0.12 7.36 -18.57
N ASN A 82 1.06 7.46 -17.94
CA ASN A 82 1.71 8.74 -17.70
C ASN A 82 2.11 9.47 -19.00
N GLY A 83 2.41 8.73 -20.08
CA GLY A 83 2.69 9.32 -21.40
C GLY A 83 1.45 9.78 -22.17
N SER A 84 0.25 9.39 -21.73
CA SER A 84 -1.03 9.85 -22.27
C SER A 84 -1.58 10.91 -21.33
N GLU A 85 -1.24 12.18 -21.56
CA GLU A 85 -1.78 13.32 -20.81
C GLU A 85 -3.31 13.20 -20.67
N TYR A 86 -3.78 12.78 -19.49
CA TYR A 86 -5.18 12.75 -19.13
C TYR A 86 -5.43 13.94 -18.21
N HIS A 87 -5.85 15.04 -18.84
CA HIS A 87 -6.50 16.14 -18.15
C HIS A 87 -7.87 15.65 -17.66
N GLN A 88 -7.92 14.96 -16.52
CA GLN A 88 -9.17 14.76 -15.79
C GLN A 88 -8.94 14.95 -14.28
N ASP A 89 -9.27 16.17 -13.85
CA ASP A 89 -10.21 16.43 -12.75
C ASP A 89 -10.32 15.32 -11.71
N PHE A 90 -9.32 15.27 -10.82
CA PHE A 90 -9.44 14.65 -9.50
C PHE A 90 -10.36 15.49 -8.57
N HIS A 91 -11.51 15.95 -9.08
CA HIS A 91 -12.58 16.54 -8.26
C HIS A 91 -13.47 15.46 -7.61
N LEU A 92 -13.18 14.16 -7.79
CA LEU A 92 -13.94 13.09 -7.15
C LEU A 92 -13.46 12.68 -5.75
N PHE A 93 -12.35 13.25 -5.25
CA PHE A 93 -11.81 12.91 -3.92
C PHE A 93 -11.94 14.01 -2.86
N THR A 94 -12.51 15.17 -3.21
CA THR A 94 -12.76 16.26 -2.27
C THR A 94 -14.26 16.47 -2.13
N VAL A 95 -14.77 16.26 -0.92
CA VAL A 95 -16.01 16.89 -0.40
C VAL A 95 -17.32 16.36 -0.99
N GLY A 96 -17.94 15.36 -0.35
CA GLY A 96 -19.27 14.93 -0.81
C GLY A 96 -20.13 14.04 0.10
N GLY A 97 -19.81 13.81 1.38
CA GLY A 97 -20.62 12.84 2.14
C GLY A 97 -20.50 12.83 3.66
N GLY A 98 -20.50 13.99 4.34
CA GLY A 98 -20.38 13.98 5.80
C GLY A 98 -21.11 15.04 6.61
N ILE A 99 -21.29 16.27 6.12
CA ILE A 99 -21.65 17.39 7.03
C ILE A 99 -22.97 18.11 6.72
N THR A 100 -23.70 17.78 5.67
CA THR A 100 -24.94 18.50 5.30
C THR A 100 -26.24 17.84 5.80
N LEU A 101 -26.18 16.78 6.62
CA LEU A 101 -27.38 16.08 7.11
C LEU A 101 -27.88 16.52 8.50
N MET A 102 -27.25 17.50 9.14
CA MET A 102 -27.66 18.00 10.47
C MET A 102 -28.63 19.20 10.42
N GLY A 103 -28.95 19.72 9.23
CA GLY A 103 -29.67 21.00 9.07
C GLY A 103 -31.19 20.94 8.93
N CYS A 104 -31.78 19.77 8.66
CA CYS A 104 -33.18 19.71 8.18
C CYS A 104 -34.18 18.98 9.10
N THR A 105 -33.84 18.70 10.36
CA THR A 105 -34.85 18.30 11.37
C THR A 105 -35.33 19.50 12.18
N LYS A 106 -35.76 20.58 11.50
CA LYS A 106 -36.50 21.65 12.17
C LYS A 106 -37.56 22.27 11.26
N SER A 107 -38.80 21.86 11.55
CA SER A 107 -40.07 22.60 11.39
C SER A 107 -40.65 22.72 9.98
N PRO A 108 -41.99 22.90 9.84
CA PRO A 108 -43.01 23.23 10.85
C PRO A 108 -44.01 22.10 11.20
#